data_AF-A0A7X2XLZ2-F1
#
_entry.id   AF-A0A7X2XLZ2-F1
#
_cell.length_a   1.000
_cell.length_b   1.000
_cell.length_c   1.000
_cell.angle_alpha   90.00
_cell.angle_beta   90.00
_cell.angle_gamma   90.00
#
_symmetry.space_group_name_H-M   'P 1'
#
loop_
_entity.id
_entity.type
_entity.pdbx_description
1 polymer ?
#
loop_
_entity_poly.entity_id
_entity_poly.type
_entity_poly.pdbx_seq_one_letter_code
_entity_poly.pdbx_strand_id
1 'polypeptide(L)' 'PNSLPMLLEQIVIASDLYLDLNHDRKLEDAYEFVLKYKKPMIAFDNTCSENLSEISYEGIYPSSIPKKMVAAIRSYMR' A
#
# COMPACT_ATOMS: atom_id res chain seq x y z
N PRO A 1 3.52 27.06 5.22
CA PRO A 1 4.41 25.90 4.91
C PRO A 1 3.56 24.63 4.70
N ASN A 2 3.76 23.90 3.60
CA ASN A 2 3.01 22.67 3.33
C ASN A 2 3.57 21.52 4.18
N SER A 3 2.93 21.24 5.31
CA SER A 3 3.29 20.14 6.23
C SER A 3 2.84 18.76 5.74
N LEU A 4 2.05 18.70 4.66
CA LEU A 4 1.44 17.47 4.15
C LEU A 4 2.46 16.35 3.82
N PRO A 5 3.59 16.62 3.13
CA PRO A 5 4.56 15.57 2.81
C PRO A 5 5.25 15.00 4.06
N MET A 6 5.62 15.86 5.02
CA MET A 6 6.24 15.42 6.27
C MET A 6 5.29 14.55 7.10
N LEU A 7 4.01 14.92 7.17
CA LEU A 7 3.02 14.13 7.89
C LEU A 7 2.80 12.77 7.22
N LEU A 8 2.71 12.74 5.88
CA LEU A 8 2.55 11.50 5.13
C LEU A 8 3.74 10.56 5.35
N GLU A 9 4.96 11.08 5.28
CA GLU A 9 6.18 10.32 5.54
C GLU A 9 6.18 9.69 6.93
N GLN A 10 5.81 10.45 7.97
CA GLN A 10 5.71 9.95 9.34
C GLN A 10 4.65 8.84 9.49
N ILE A 11 3.49 8.98 8.84
CA ILE A 11 2.45 7.96 8.84
C ILE A 11 2.97 6.66 8.21
N VAL A 12 3.66 6.76 7.05
CA VAL A 12 4.23 5.59 6.39
C VAL A 12 5.28 4.92 7.27
N ILE A 13 6.18 5.69 7.89
CA ILE A 13 7.21 5.15 8.81
C ILE A 13 6.57 4.42 10.00
N ALA A 14 5.49 4.96 10.57
CA ALA A 14 4.80 4.38 11.71
C ALA A 14 3.93 3.16 11.36
N SER A 15 3.59 2.97 10.08
CA SER A 15 2.73 1.88 9.63
C SER A 15 3.51 0.59 9.38
N ASP A 16 2.93 -0.55 9.73
CA ASP A 16 3.52 -1.86 9.44
C ASP A 16 3.21 -2.37 8.03
N LEU A 17 2.12 -1.90 7.43
CA LEU A 17 1.58 -2.38 6.15
C LEU A 17 0.88 -1.24 5.41
N TYR A 18 1.09 -1.13 4.10
CA TYR A 18 0.33 -0.24 3.22
C TYR A 18 -0.69 -1.04 2.39
N LEU A 19 -1.94 -0.60 2.41
CA LEU A 19 -3.02 -1.19 1.61
C LEU A 19 -3.34 -0.27 0.43
N ASP A 20 -2.97 -0.68 -0.78
CA ASP A 20 -3.28 0.07 -2.01
C ASP A 20 -4.68 -0.30 -2.51
N LEU A 21 -5.70 0.35 -1.92
CA LEU A 21 -7.12 0.05 -2.15
C LEU A 21 -7.88 1.15 -2.90
N ASN A 22 -7.21 2.26 -3.23
CA ASN A 22 -7.85 3.41 -3.84
C ASN A 22 -8.00 3.21 -5.35
N HIS A 23 -9.23 3.29 -5.86
CA HIS A 23 -9.52 3.15 -7.29
C HIS A 23 -9.11 4.39 -8.12
N ASP A 24 -9.54 5.59 -7.73
CA ASP A 24 -9.42 6.77 -8.61
C ASP A 24 -8.34 7.78 -8.17
N ARG A 25 -8.24 8.04 -6.86
CA ARG A 25 -7.32 9.05 -6.32
C ARG A 25 -6.17 8.37 -5.59
N LYS A 26 -5.21 7.90 -6.39
CA LYS A 26 -3.94 7.39 -5.87
C LYS A 26 -3.10 8.57 -5.37
N LEU A 27 -2.58 8.45 -4.17
CA LEU A 27 -1.65 9.41 -3.59
C LEU A 27 -0.24 8.98 -3.96
N GLU A 28 0.25 9.41 -5.13
CA GLU A 28 1.53 8.94 -5.68
C GLU A 28 2.71 9.20 -4.73
N ASP A 29 2.69 10.33 -4.00
CA ASP A 29 3.67 10.65 -2.95
C ASP A 29 3.75 9.56 -1.87
N ALA A 30 2.65 8.85 -1.59
CA ALA A 30 2.65 7.76 -0.62
C ALA A 30 3.46 6.56 -1.14
N TYR A 31 3.40 6.28 -2.44
CA TYR A 31 4.19 5.19 -3.04
C TYR A 31 5.68 5.47 -2.93
N GLU A 32 6.13 6.70 -3.14
CA GLU A 32 7.54 7.06 -2.96
C GLU A 32 8.03 6.73 -1.55
N PHE A 33 7.26 7.11 -0.53
CA PHE A 33 7.62 6.80 0.86
C PHE A 33 7.52 5.31 1.17
N VAL A 34 6.50 4.61 0.70
CA VAL A 34 6.33 3.16 0.90
C VAL A 34 7.53 2.40 0.33
N LEU A 35 7.96 2.74 -0.89
CA LEU A 35 9.13 2.14 -1.54
C LEU A 35 10.44 2.53 -0.84
N LYS A 36 10.61 3.81 -0.50
CA LYS A 36 11.79 4.33 0.23
C LYS A 36 12.00 3.62 1.56
N TYR A 37 10.93 3.41 2.33
CA TYR A 37 10.99 2.76 3.65
C TYR A 37 10.74 1.25 3.61
N LYS A 38 10.64 0.67 2.40
CA LYS A 38 10.42 -0.76 2.17
C LYS A 38 9.26 -1.32 3.00
N LYS A 39 8.16 -0.56 3.05
CA LYS A 39 6.95 -1.02 3.74
C LYS A 39 6.29 -2.09 2.89
N PRO A 40 5.86 -3.21 3.48
CA PRO A 40 5.11 -4.20 2.72
C PRO A 40 3.84 -3.53 2.20
N MET A 41 3.59 -3.73 0.91
CA MET A 41 2.47 -3.14 0.20
C MET A 41 1.67 -4.25 -0.46
N ILE A 42 0.37 -4.27 -0.20
CA ILE A 42 -0.54 -5.22 -0.84
C ILE A 42 -1.72 -4.49 -1.47
N ALA A 43 -2.28 -5.08 -2.53
CA ALA A 43 -3.35 -4.49 -3.33
C ALA A 43 -4.37 -5.54 -3.76
N PHE A 44 -5.50 -5.07 -4.30
CA PHE A 44 -6.34 -5.90 -5.15
C PHE A 44 -5.92 -5.78 -6.62
N ASP A 45 -6.24 -6.80 -7.40
CA ASP A 45 -6.06 -6.83 -8.85
C ASP A 45 -6.69 -5.64 -9.59
N ASN A 46 -7.75 -5.04 -9.03
CA ASN A 46 -8.45 -3.89 -9.59
C ASN A 46 -8.08 -2.55 -8.89
N THR A 47 -7.14 -2.55 -7.95
CA THR A 47 -6.67 -1.35 -7.25
C THR A 47 -5.16 -1.17 -7.31
N CYS A 48 -4.37 -2.14 -7.78
CA CYS A 48 -2.93 -1.95 -7.96
C CYS A 48 -2.65 -0.82 -8.97
N SER A 49 -1.54 -0.11 -8.78
CA SER A 49 -1.16 1.01 -9.63
C SER A 49 -0.56 0.51 -10.94
N GLU A 50 -1.08 0.98 -12.07
CA GLU A 50 -0.49 0.72 -13.40
C GLU A 50 0.91 1.34 -13.54
N ASN A 51 1.22 2.35 -12.72
CA ASN A 51 2.53 3.03 -12.71
C ASN A 51 3.60 2.28 -11.91
N LEU A 52 3.23 1.22 -11.19
CA LEU A 52 4.15 0.40 -10.41
C LEU A 52 4.21 -1.01 -11.00
N SER A 53 5.40 -1.59 -11.02
CA SER A 53 5.56 -3.00 -11.37
C SER A 53 4.93 -3.88 -10.28
N GLU A 54 4.41 -5.05 -10.65
CA GLU A 54 3.89 -6.05 -9.71
C GLU A 54 4.92 -6.43 -8.64
N ILE A 55 6.23 -6.37 -8.95
CA ILE A 55 7.31 -6.65 -7.99
C ILE A 55 7.37 -5.65 -6.83
N SER A 56 6.73 -4.50 -6.96
CA SER A 56 6.61 -3.49 -5.89
C SER A 56 5.61 -3.91 -4.82
N TYR A 57 4.79 -4.93 -5.08
CA TYR A 57 3.80 -5.45 -4.16
C TYR A 57 4.27 -6.78 -3.55
N GLU A 58 4.10 -6.92 -2.24
CA GLU A 58 4.28 -8.20 -1.53
C GLU A 58 3.15 -9.18 -1.85
N GLY A 59 2.00 -8.66 -2.31
CA GLY A 59 0.87 -9.48 -2.71
C GLY A 59 -0.22 -8.68 -3.43
N ILE A 60 -0.68 -9.22 -4.55
CA ILE A 60 -1.87 -8.75 -5.28
C ILE A 60 -2.94 -9.84 -5.13
N TYR A 61 -4.09 -9.46 -4.57
CA TYR A 61 -5.17 -10.39 -4.26
C TYR A 61 -6.36 -10.17 -5.19
N PRO A 62 -7.17 -11.20 -5.48
CA PRO A 62 -8.36 -11.03 -6.29
C PRO A 62 -9.42 -10.22 -5.53
N SER A 63 -9.89 -9.12 -6.12
CA SER A 63 -10.98 -8.30 -5.57
C SER A 63 -12.29 -9.09 -5.37
N SER A 64 -12.48 -10.15 -6.17
CA SER A 64 -13.61 -11.08 -6.04
C SER A 64 -13.56 -11.96 -4.79
N ILE A 65 -12.40 -12.08 -4.12
CA ILE A 65 -12.24 -12.89 -2.90
C ILE A 65 -11.46 -12.10 -1.82
N PRO A 66 -12.06 -11.04 -1.21
CA PRO A 66 -11.39 -10.19 -0.23
C PRO A 66 -10.83 -10.95 0.98
N LYS A 67 -11.44 -12.10 1.32
CA LYS A 67 -10.98 -12.99 2.40
C LYS A 67 -9.52 -13.43 2.25
N LYS A 68 -9.00 -13.53 1.02
CA LYS A 68 -7.58 -13.86 0.78
C LYS A 68 -6.65 -12.76 1.27
N MET A 69 -6.95 -11.50 0.96
CA MET A 69 -6.20 -10.36 1.49
C MET A 69 -6.32 -10.27 3.01
N VAL A 70 -7.52 -10.44 3.57
CA VAL A 70 -7.71 -10.44 5.03
C VAL A 70 -6.87 -11.52 5.71
N ALA A 71 -6.76 -12.71 5.12
CA ALA A 71 -5.89 -13.77 5.64
C ALA A 71 -4.41 -13.36 5.59
N ALA A 72 -3.97 -12.67 4.54
CA ALA A 72 -2.61 -12.15 4.43
C ALA A 72 -2.32 -11.03 5.43
N ILE A 73 -3.25 -10.10 5.65
CA ILE A 73 -3.09 -9.01 6.63
C ILE A 73 -2.75 -9.57 8.02
N ARG A 74 -3.30 -10.73 8.39
CA ARG A 74 -3.03 -11.38 9.68
C ARG A 74 -1.56 -11.75 9.89
N SER A 75 -0.76 -11.94 8.84
CA SER A 75 0.69 -12.19 9.02
C SER A 75 1.48 -10.94 9.41
N TYR A 76 0.88 -9.75 9.29
CA TYR A 76 1.48 -8.48 9.67
C TYR A 76 1.00 -7.96 11.04
N MET A 77 -0.06 -8.56 11.58
CA MET A 77 -0.58 -8.24 12.92
C MET A 77 0.15 -9.09 13.95
N ARG A 78 0.99 -8.46 14.77
CA ARG A 78 1.58 -9.07 15.97
C ARG A 78 0.72 -8.85 17.18
#